data_AF-A0A7Y2FK93-F1
#
_entry.id   AF-A0A7Y2FK93-F1
#
_cell.length_a   1.000
_cell.length_b   1.000
_cell.length_c   1.000
_cell.angle_alpha   90.00
_cell.angle_beta   90.00
_cell.angle_gamma   90.00
#
_symmetry.space_group_name_H-M   'P 1'
#
loop_
_entity.id
_entity.type
_entity.pdbx_description
1 polymer ?
#
loop_
_entity_poly.entity_id
_entity_poly.type
_entity_poly.pdbx_seq_one_letter_code
_entity_poly.pdbx_strand_id
1 'polypeptide(L)'
;MNLCCGFAAILIADLHISSILILTGMFFDVIDGLIARLLKVQSDIGKELDSFADIVSFGVAPAYLYTLISPIDHWTYYMPAFFILIGSALRLAIFNLQPEAKYFTGLPTPASSFFLVGLFIGVEFDSDVMQTIIEYPFIYTMIPVVLMLLNLSKIKMFSFKQVGKNLNYNLFILVCIITFTALTMINYKLAMPIGVIIYIILSLIYSIKIHK
;
A
#
# COMPACT_ATOMS: atom_id res chain seq x y z
N MET A 1 -5.44 -8.30 14.48
CA MET A 1 -6.82 -8.17 13.92
C MET A 1 -6.82 -7.97 12.40
N ASN A 2 -5.77 -7.36 11.86
CA ASN A 2 -5.50 -7.18 10.43
C ASN A 2 -5.81 -8.43 9.56
N LEU A 3 -5.25 -9.60 9.92
CA LEU A 3 -5.44 -10.86 9.17
C LEU A 3 -6.92 -11.21 8.90
N CYS A 4 -7.79 -11.02 9.89
CA CYS A 4 -9.21 -11.31 9.75
C CYS A 4 -9.89 -10.36 8.74
N CYS A 5 -9.50 -9.09 8.73
CA CYS A 5 -9.99 -8.12 7.75
C CYS A 5 -9.54 -8.48 6.33
N GLY A 6 -8.27 -8.85 6.15
CA GLY A 6 -7.74 -9.30 4.87
C GLY A 6 -8.45 -10.54 4.34
N PHE A 7 -8.63 -11.55 5.19
CA PHE A 7 -9.35 -12.76 4.81
C PHE A 7 -10.84 -12.50 4.51
N ALA A 8 -11.51 -11.67 5.31
CA ALA A 8 -12.89 -11.27 5.05
C ALA A 8 -13.03 -10.51 3.73
N ALA A 9 -12.07 -9.65 3.38
CA ALA A 9 -12.05 -8.94 2.10
C ALA A 9 -11.97 -9.91 0.90
N ILE A 10 -11.23 -11.02 1.03
CA ILE A 10 -11.18 -12.06 0.00
C ILE A 10 -12.52 -12.80 -0.10
N LEU A 11 -13.11 -13.18 1.03
CA LEU A 11 -14.37 -13.93 1.06
C LEU A 11 -15.55 -13.14 0.49
N ILE A 12 -15.61 -11.85 0.80
CA ILE A 12 -16.70 -10.97 0.36
C ILE A 12 -16.58 -10.67 -1.15
N ALA A 13 -15.35 -10.51 -1.65
CA ALA A 13 -15.07 -10.29 -3.07
C ALA A 13 -15.85 -9.12 -3.71
N ASP A 14 -16.22 -8.11 -2.92
CA ASP A 14 -16.94 -6.91 -3.36
C ASP A 14 -15.98 -5.72 -3.31
N LEU A 15 -15.80 -4.98 -4.40
CA LEU A 15 -14.76 -3.95 -4.48
C LEU A 15 -14.93 -2.89 -3.39
N HIS A 16 -16.16 -2.48 -3.08
CA HIS A 16 -16.42 -1.46 -2.08
C HIS A 16 -16.15 -1.98 -0.65
N ILE A 17 -16.82 -3.06 -0.25
CA ILE A 17 -16.73 -3.60 1.11
C ILE A 17 -15.33 -4.14 1.38
N SER A 18 -14.74 -4.87 0.42
CA SER A 18 -13.40 -5.43 0.58
C SER A 18 -12.34 -4.33 0.64
N SER A 19 -12.50 -3.21 -0.08
CA SER A 19 -11.64 -2.04 0.07
C SER A 19 -11.71 -1.43 1.47
N ILE A 20 -12.91 -1.27 2.02
CA ILE A 20 -13.11 -0.79 3.40
C ILE A 20 -12.45 -1.73 4.40
N LEU A 21 -12.58 -3.04 4.21
CA LEU A 21 -11.96 -4.05 5.08
C LEU A 21 -10.43 -3.99 5.02
N ILE A 22 -9.83 -3.85 3.84
CA ILE A 22 -8.38 -3.69 3.70
C ILE A 22 -7.90 -2.42 4.43
N LEU A 23 -8.60 -1.29 4.27
CA LEU A 23 -8.28 -0.04 4.98
C LEU A 23 -8.44 -0.19 6.50
N THR A 24 -9.46 -0.91 6.94
CA THR A 24 -9.67 -1.24 8.36
C THR A 24 -8.54 -2.13 8.88
N GLY A 25 -8.07 -3.08 8.07
CA GLY A 25 -6.89 -3.90 8.35
C GLY A 25 -5.64 -3.06 8.54
N MET A 26 -5.39 -2.07 7.67
CA MET A 26 -4.28 -1.09 7.82
C MET A 26 -4.37 -0.32 9.13
N PHE A 27 -5.58 0.10 9.52
CA PHE A 27 -5.79 0.81 10.78
C PHE A 27 -5.42 -0.08 11.98
N PHE A 28 -5.84 -1.35 11.96
CA PHE A 28 -5.52 -2.30 13.02
C PHE A 28 -4.06 -2.70 13.06
N ASP A 29 -3.38 -2.84 11.93
CA ASP A 29 -1.92 -3.06 11.86
C ASP A 29 -1.16 -1.97 12.63
N VAL A 30 -1.50 -0.70 12.37
CA VAL A 30 -0.88 0.44 13.06
C VAL A 30 -1.14 0.39 14.57
N ILE A 31 -2.36 0.06 14.98
CA ILE A 31 -2.73 -0.03 16.41
C ILE A 31 -2.02 -1.18 17.11
N ASP A 32 -2.05 -2.38 16.51
CA ASP A 32 -1.43 -3.59 17.05
C ASP A 32 0.08 -3.33 17.28
N GLY A 33 0.75 -2.73 16.30
CA GLY A 33 2.17 -2.34 16.40
C GLY A 33 2.46 -1.19 17.38
N LEU A 34 1.51 -0.27 17.62
CA LEU A 34 1.64 0.78 18.64
C LEU A 34 1.47 0.21 20.05
N ILE A 35 0.43 -0.60 20.28
CA ILE A 35 0.14 -1.21 21.58
C ILE A 35 1.28 -2.14 22.01
N ALA A 36 1.78 -2.99 21.10
CA ALA A 36 2.90 -3.90 21.39
C ALA A 36 4.17 -3.15 21.83
N ARG A 37 4.45 -1.98 21.20
CA ARG A 37 5.55 -1.08 21.59
C ARG A 37 5.33 -0.43 22.95
N LEU A 38 4.12 0.05 23.19
CA LEU A 38 3.76 0.78 24.41
C LEU A 38 3.83 -0.13 25.64
N LEU A 39 3.35 -1.37 25.50
CA LEU A 39 3.40 -2.41 26.53
C LEU A 39 4.73 -3.15 26.62
N LYS A 40 5.66 -2.91 25.69
CA LYS A 40 6.97 -3.61 25.60
C LYS A 40 6.87 -5.13 25.51
N VAL A 41 5.85 -5.64 24.82
CA VAL A 41 5.55 -7.09 24.67
C VAL A 41 5.86 -7.62 23.27
N GLN A 42 6.95 -7.16 22.68
CA GLN A 42 7.39 -7.63 21.36
C GLN A 42 8.00 -9.03 21.47
N SER A 43 7.65 -9.91 20.53
CA SER A 43 8.21 -11.26 20.43
C SER A 43 8.52 -11.59 18.97
N ASP A 44 9.49 -12.48 18.74
CA ASP A 44 9.87 -12.90 17.38
C ASP A 44 8.70 -13.57 16.66
N ILE A 45 7.94 -14.42 17.37
CA ILE A 45 6.73 -15.04 16.82
C ILE A 45 5.67 -13.99 16.44
N GLY A 46 5.51 -12.94 17.25
CA GLY A 46 4.61 -11.83 16.96
C GLY A 46 5.00 -11.08 15.71
N LYS A 47 6.30 -10.83 15.51
CA LYS A 47 6.84 -10.17 14.31
C LYS A 47 6.59 -10.98 13.03
N GLU A 48 6.79 -12.29 13.07
CA GLU A 48 6.52 -13.15 11.92
C GLU A 48 5.02 -13.28 11.65
N LEU A 49 4.20 -13.40 12.71
CA LEU A 49 2.74 -13.42 12.58
C LEU A 49 2.18 -12.13 11.98
N ASP A 50 2.73 -10.98 12.35
CA ASP A 50 2.43 -9.67 11.77
C ASP A 50 2.70 -9.66 10.26
N SER A 51 3.86 -10.20 9.86
CA SER A 51 4.22 -10.32 8.44
C SER A 51 3.30 -11.25 7.66
N PHE A 52 2.84 -12.35 8.28
CA PHE A 52 1.82 -13.22 7.69
C PHE A 52 0.43 -12.57 7.63
N ALA A 53 0.09 -11.71 8.58
CA ALA A 53 -1.14 -10.93 8.53
C ALA A 53 -1.10 -9.89 7.40
N ASP A 54 0.04 -9.21 7.25
CA ASP A 54 0.27 -8.20 6.23
C ASP A 54 0.27 -8.76 4.83
N ILE A 55 0.89 -9.92 4.58
CA ILE A 55 0.87 -10.53 3.25
C ILE A 55 -0.55 -10.90 2.84
N VAL A 56 -1.40 -11.39 3.75
CA VAL A 56 -2.80 -11.70 3.44
C VAL A 56 -3.60 -10.43 3.17
N SER A 57 -3.45 -9.42 4.02
CA SER A 57 -4.30 -8.22 3.98
C SER A 57 -3.87 -7.20 2.92
N PHE A 58 -2.58 -7.10 2.64
CA PHE A 58 -2.01 -6.08 1.74
C PHE A 58 -1.36 -6.67 0.49
N GLY A 59 -1.17 -7.99 0.42
CA GLY A 59 -0.68 -8.71 -0.76
C GLY A 59 -1.78 -9.53 -1.43
N VAL A 60 -2.29 -10.55 -0.73
CA VAL A 60 -3.25 -11.54 -1.27
C VAL A 60 -4.61 -10.89 -1.54
N ALA A 61 -5.19 -10.17 -0.57
CA ALA A 61 -6.51 -9.57 -0.76
C ALA A 61 -6.55 -8.57 -1.91
N PRO A 62 -5.62 -7.59 -2.02
CA PRO A 62 -5.57 -6.71 -3.18
C PRO A 62 -5.25 -7.45 -4.49
N ALA A 63 -4.39 -8.48 -4.47
CA ALA A 63 -4.11 -9.27 -5.67
C ALA A 63 -5.38 -9.96 -6.18
N TYR A 64 -6.18 -10.55 -5.28
CA TYR A 64 -7.44 -11.17 -5.63
C TYR A 64 -8.44 -10.16 -6.19
N LEU A 65 -8.66 -9.03 -5.50
CA LEU A 65 -9.55 -7.96 -5.97
C LEU A 65 -9.11 -7.39 -7.33
N TYR A 66 -7.80 -7.35 -7.61
CA TYR A 66 -7.29 -6.93 -8.91
C TYR A 66 -7.78 -7.81 -10.06
N THR A 67 -8.03 -9.10 -9.80
CA THR A 67 -8.58 -10.00 -10.83
C THR A 67 -10.05 -9.72 -11.16
N LEU A 68 -10.80 -9.11 -10.22
CA LEU A 68 -12.21 -8.79 -10.40
C LEU A 68 -12.44 -7.58 -11.31
N ILE A 69 -11.46 -6.68 -11.40
CA ILE A 69 -11.49 -5.50 -12.29
C ILE A 69 -10.82 -5.76 -13.64
N SER A 70 -10.64 -7.03 -14.01
CA SER A 70 -10.02 -7.37 -15.27
C SER A 70 -10.86 -6.91 -16.45
N PRO A 71 -10.27 -6.22 -17.45
CA PRO A 71 -11.04 -5.75 -18.62
C PRO A 71 -11.45 -6.90 -19.55
N ILE A 72 -10.82 -8.07 -19.44
CA ILE A 72 -11.01 -9.21 -20.33
C ILE A 72 -11.13 -10.47 -19.48
N ASP A 73 -12.23 -11.20 -19.66
CA ASP A 73 -12.47 -12.49 -19.02
C ASP A 73 -11.64 -13.60 -19.67
N HIS A 74 -10.33 -13.58 -19.40
CA HIS A 74 -9.38 -14.58 -19.86
C HIS A 74 -8.30 -14.80 -18.80
N TRP A 75 -7.96 -16.07 -18.55
CA TRP A 75 -7.06 -16.47 -17.44
C TRP A 75 -5.69 -15.77 -17.45
N THR A 76 -5.19 -15.36 -18.63
CA THR A 76 -3.93 -14.60 -18.73
C THR A 76 -3.98 -13.25 -18.05
N TYR A 77 -5.17 -12.64 -17.91
CA TYR A 77 -5.36 -11.36 -17.22
C TYR A 77 -5.44 -11.50 -15.70
N TYR A 78 -5.31 -12.72 -15.17
CA TYR A 78 -5.02 -12.95 -13.76
C TYR A 78 -3.51 -12.92 -13.47
N MET A 79 -2.66 -13.05 -14.50
CA MET A 79 -1.20 -12.98 -14.36
C MET A 79 -0.71 -11.71 -13.62
N PRO A 80 -1.28 -10.50 -13.86
CA PRO A 80 -0.84 -9.30 -13.15
C PRO A 80 -1.00 -9.37 -11.62
N ALA A 81 -2.01 -10.09 -11.12
CA ALA A 81 -2.22 -10.28 -9.68
C ALA A 81 -1.03 -11.00 -9.01
N PHE A 82 -0.32 -11.87 -9.73
CA PHE A 82 0.86 -12.54 -9.20
C PHE A 82 1.99 -11.56 -8.90
N PHE A 83 2.15 -10.48 -9.68
CA PHE A 83 3.16 -9.47 -9.40
C PHE A 83 2.87 -8.71 -8.11
N ILE A 84 1.58 -8.44 -7.82
CA ILE A 84 1.15 -7.84 -6.54
C ILE A 84 1.55 -8.76 -5.38
N LEU A 85 1.21 -10.05 -5.47
CA LEU A 85 1.51 -11.04 -4.44
C LEU A 85 3.02 -11.21 -4.23
N ILE A 86 3.76 -11.48 -5.31
CA ILE A 86 5.21 -11.73 -5.27
C ILE A 86 5.94 -10.49 -4.76
N GLY A 87 5.61 -9.30 -5.28
CA GLY A 87 6.21 -8.04 -4.85
C GLY A 87 6.00 -7.78 -3.36
N SER A 88 4.78 -8.00 -2.89
CA SER A 88 4.44 -7.88 -1.47
C SER A 88 5.23 -8.88 -0.62
N ALA A 89 5.17 -10.17 -0.96
CA ALA A 89 5.82 -11.25 -0.22
C ALA A 89 7.33 -11.06 -0.10
N LEU A 90 8.01 -10.83 -1.23
CA LEU A 90 9.45 -10.63 -1.27
C LEU A 90 9.87 -9.37 -0.50
N ARG A 91 9.11 -8.29 -0.60
CA ARG A 91 9.41 -7.06 0.13
C ARG A 91 9.30 -7.26 1.63
N LEU A 92 8.28 -7.98 2.13
CA LEU A 92 8.17 -8.29 3.56
C LEU A 92 9.34 -9.16 4.04
N ALA A 93 9.67 -10.21 3.29
CA ALA A 93 10.79 -11.10 3.63
C ALA A 93 12.12 -10.32 3.70
N ILE A 94 12.40 -9.49 2.70
CA ILE A 94 13.61 -8.63 2.68
C ILE A 94 13.59 -7.64 3.85
N PHE A 95 12.45 -7.03 4.14
CA PHE A 95 12.31 -6.09 5.25
C PHE A 95 12.58 -6.74 6.61
N ASN A 96 12.12 -7.97 6.84
CA ASN A 96 12.34 -8.68 8.10
C ASN A 96 13.79 -9.05 8.35
N LEU A 97 14.57 -9.25 7.29
CA LEU A 97 16.01 -9.55 7.34
C LEU A 97 16.89 -8.30 7.46
N GLN A 98 16.35 -7.10 7.21
CA GLN A 98 17.12 -5.86 7.34
C GLN A 98 17.21 -5.41 8.81
N PRO A 99 18.37 -4.87 9.25
CA PRO A 99 18.48 -4.24 10.55
C PRO A 99 17.57 -3.02 10.63
N GLU A 100 17.08 -2.69 11.83
CA GLU A 100 16.18 -1.55 12.02
C GLU A 100 16.80 -0.24 11.51
N ALA A 101 16.21 0.31 10.45
CA ALA A 101 16.65 1.56 9.83
C ALA A 101 15.68 2.73 10.13
N LYS A 102 16.21 3.96 10.08
CA LYS A 102 15.42 5.20 10.24
C LYS A 102 14.54 5.52 9.02
N TYR A 103 14.68 4.80 7.91
CA TYR A 103 13.98 4.99 6.65
C TYR A 103 13.53 3.64 6.10
N PHE A 104 12.50 3.63 5.27
CA PHE A 104 12.13 2.44 4.52
C PHE A 104 12.99 2.32 3.26
N THR A 105 13.30 1.10 2.87
CA THR A 105 13.94 0.78 1.59
C THR A 105 12.86 0.21 0.67
N GLY A 106 12.54 0.93 -0.40
CA GLY A 106 11.45 0.58 -1.32
C GLY A 106 10.07 1.02 -0.86
N LEU A 107 9.06 0.82 -1.71
CA LEU A 107 7.66 1.16 -1.44
C LEU A 107 7.09 0.22 -0.37
N PRO A 108 6.53 0.75 0.73
CA PRO A 108 5.87 -0.10 1.71
C PRO A 108 4.66 -0.83 1.12
N THR A 109 4.47 -2.10 1.50
CA THR A 109 3.34 -2.95 1.11
C THR A 109 2.00 -2.32 1.46
N PRO A 110 1.82 -1.70 2.66
CA PRO A 110 0.60 -0.97 2.94
C PRO A 110 0.37 0.19 1.95
N ALA A 111 1.43 0.88 1.49
CA ALA A 111 1.31 1.97 0.53
C ALA A 111 0.98 1.48 -0.90
N SER A 112 1.54 0.34 -1.34
CA SER A 112 1.14 -0.27 -2.62
C SER A 112 -0.29 -0.81 -2.57
N SER A 113 -0.69 -1.42 -1.45
CA SER A 113 -2.08 -1.83 -1.22
C SER A 113 -3.03 -0.64 -1.18
N PHE A 114 -2.64 0.48 -0.59
CA PHE A 114 -3.43 1.71 -0.54
C PHE A 114 -3.65 2.31 -1.94
N PHE A 115 -2.64 2.25 -2.81
CA PHE A 115 -2.78 2.62 -4.21
C PHE A 115 -3.82 1.74 -4.91
N LEU A 116 -3.75 0.41 -4.72
CA LEU A 116 -4.68 -0.55 -5.33
C LEU A 116 -6.11 -0.37 -4.83
N VAL A 117 -6.31 -0.18 -3.52
CA VAL A 117 -7.61 0.17 -2.94
C VAL A 117 -8.17 1.44 -3.57
N GLY A 118 -7.33 2.44 -3.77
CA GLY A 118 -7.68 3.65 -4.50
C GLY A 118 -8.18 3.40 -5.91
N LEU A 119 -7.51 2.49 -6.62
CA LEU A 119 -7.90 2.06 -7.95
C LEU A 119 -9.25 1.33 -7.91
N PHE A 120 -9.47 0.41 -6.96
CA PHE A 120 -10.73 -0.32 -6.80
C PHE A 120 -11.91 0.61 -6.53
N ILE A 121 -11.76 1.54 -5.57
CA ILE A 121 -12.76 2.57 -5.29
C ILE A 121 -13.01 3.44 -6.52
N GLY A 122 -11.96 3.80 -7.26
CA GLY A 122 -12.09 4.57 -8.49
C GLY A 122 -12.91 3.86 -9.56
N VAL A 123 -12.73 2.55 -9.73
CA VAL A 123 -13.50 1.72 -10.67
C VAL A 123 -14.94 1.54 -10.18
N GLU A 124 -15.13 1.16 -8.92
CA GLU A 124 -16.43 0.92 -8.28
C GLU A 124 -17.37 2.13 -8.37
N PHE A 125 -16.82 3.34 -8.23
CA PHE A 125 -17.60 4.58 -8.30
C PHE A 125 -17.50 5.27 -9.66
N ASP A 126 -17.24 4.54 -10.76
CA ASP A 126 -17.26 5.06 -12.13
C ASP A 126 -16.42 6.34 -12.32
N SER A 127 -15.14 6.27 -11.98
CA SER A 127 -14.17 7.32 -12.35
C SER A 127 -13.73 7.12 -13.79
N ASP A 128 -14.05 8.06 -14.68
CA ASP A 128 -13.67 8.01 -16.11
C ASP A 128 -12.18 7.70 -16.30
N VAL A 129 -11.32 8.33 -15.49
CA VAL A 129 -9.87 8.13 -15.55
C VAL A 129 -9.48 6.71 -15.15
N MET A 130 -10.09 6.14 -14.11
CA MET A 130 -9.74 4.80 -13.64
C MET A 130 -10.30 3.72 -14.57
N GLN A 131 -11.52 3.89 -15.08
CA GLN A 131 -12.11 3.02 -16.10
C GLN A 131 -11.21 2.98 -17.34
N THR A 132 -10.82 4.15 -17.85
CA THR A 132 -9.90 4.26 -19.00
C THR A 132 -8.58 3.53 -18.73
N ILE A 133 -8.00 3.69 -17.53
CA ILE A 133 -6.74 3.04 -17.14
C ILE A 133 -6.85 1.51 -17.17
N ILE A 134 -7.94 0.94 -16.65
CA ILE A 134 -8.11 -0.52 -16.59
C ILE A 134 -8.51 -1.13 -17.93
N GLU A 135 -9.24 -0.40 -18.77
CA GLU A 135 -9.66 -0.85 -20.10
C GLU A 135 -8.49 -1.11 -21.05
N TYR A 136 -7.38 -0.38 -20.90
CA TYR A 136 -6.17 -0.61 -21.70
C TYR A 136 -5.34 -1.79 -21.17
N PRO A 137 -5.29 -2.94 -21.88
CA PRO A 137 -4.62 -4.16 -21.38
C PRO A 137 -3.17 -3.99 -20.97
N PHE A 138 -2.44 -3.16 -21.72
CA PHE A 138 -1.05 -2.85 -21.44
C PHE A 138 -0.89 -2.11 -20.10
N ILE A 139 -1.74 -1.11 -19.84
CA ILE A 139 -1.68 -0.31 -18.62
C ILE A 139 -2.10 -1.15 -17.42
N TYR A 140 -3.22 -1.89 -17.53
CA TYR A 140 -3.65 -2.87 -16.53
C TYR A 140 -2.51 -3.83 -16.15
N THR A 141 -1.82 -4.40 -17.13
CA THR A 141 -0.70 -5.33 -16.86
C THR A 141 0.50 -4.64 -16.20
N MET A 142 0.81 -3.41 -16.61
CA MET A 142 2.00 -2.70 -16.14
C MET A 142 1.86 -2.15 -14.71
N ILE A 143 0.64 -1.86 -14.23
CA ILE A 143 0.44 -1.33 -12.87
C ILE A 143 1.03 -2.26 -11.80
N PRO A 144 0.67 -3.56 -11.73
CA PRO A 144 1.27 -4.49 -10.78
C PRO A 144 2.78 -4.69 -10.95
N VAL A 145 3.28 -4.69 -12.18
CA VAL A 145 4.71 -4.82 -12.47
C VAL A 145 5.48 -3.64 -11.88
N VAL A 146 5.01 -2.41 -12.12
CA VAL A 146 5.62 -1.19 -11.58
C VAL A 146 5.55 -1.19 -10.05
N LEU A 147 4.41 -1.54 -9.45
CA LEU A 147 4.29 -1.64 -7.99
C LEU A 147 5.30 -2.65 -7.41
N MET A 148 5.41 -3.84 -7.99
CA MET A 148 6.39 -4.85 -7.58
C MET A 148 7.83 -4.29 -7.64
N LEU A 149 8.21 -3.65 -8.75
CA LEU A 149 9.54 -3.05 -8.89
C LEU A 149 9.79 -1.95 -7.86
N LEU A 150 8.77 -1.15 -7.53
CA LEU A 150 8.84 -0.12 -6.49
C LEU A 150 8.96 -0.73 -5.09
N ASN A 151 8.20 -1.78 -4.77
CA ASN A 151 8.31 -2.52 -3.51
C ASN A 151 9.73 -3.07 -3.30
N LEU A 152 10.36 -3.58 -4.36
CA LEU A 152 11.72 -4.16 -4.32
C LEU A 152 12.85 -3.16 -4.56
N SER A 153 12.53 -1.89 -4.79
CA SER A 153 13.52 -0.85 -5.07
C SER A 153 14.35 -0.49 -3.84
N LYS A 154 15.55 0.07 -4.06
CA LYS A 154 16.42 0.57 -2.98
C LYS A 154 16.19 2.05 -2.63
N ILE A 155 15.06 2.61 -3.07
CA ILE A 155 14.73 4.02 -2.84
C ILE A 155 14.47 4.24 -1.35
N LYS A 156 15.13 5.24 -0.76
CA LYS A 156 14.88 5.59 0.65
C LYS A 156 13.58 6.38 0.73
N MET A 157 12.55 5.77 1.32
CA MET A 157 11.27 6.43 1.53
C MET A 157 11.15 6.96 2.95
N PHE A 158 10.56 8.15 3.08
CA PHE A 158 10.39 8.79 4.38
C PHE A 158 9.33 8.05 5.19
N SER A 159 9.50 8.01 6.52
CA SER A 159 8.72 7.16 7.42
C SER A 159 8.17 7.95 8.60
N PHE A 160 6.92 7.68 8.96
CA PHE A 160 6.28 8.24 10.16
C PHE A 160 7.07 7.98 11.47
N LYS A 161 8.03 7.04 11.49
CA LYS A 161 8.95 6.80 12.62
C LYS A 161 9.80 8.02 13.02
N GLN A 162 9.91 9.04 12.17
CA GLN A 162 10.66 10.27 12.44
C GLN A 162 9.79 11.43 12.96
N VAL A 163 8.46 11.27 13.01
CA VAL A 163 7.55 12.27 13.57
C VAL A 163 7.88 12.52 15.04
N GLY A 164 7.88 13.78 15.44
CA GLY A 164 8.20 14.22 16.80
C GLY A 164 9.70 14.52 17.04
N LYS A 165 10.59 14.17 16.10
CA LYS A 165 12.04 14.36 16.27
C LYS A 165 12.58 15.67 15.70
N ASN A 166 11.92 16.25 14.70
CA ASN A 166 12.37 17.47 14.02
C ASN A 166 11.17 18.30 13.55
N LEU A 167 11.17 19.60 13.85
CA LEU A 167 10.07 20.52 13.50
C LEU A 167 9.83 20.60 11.99
N ASN A 168 10.89 20.71 11.18
CA ASN A 168 10.78 20.77 9.72
C ASN A 168 10.21 19.47 9.15
N TYR A 169 10.58 18.34 9.75
CA TYR A 169 10.02 17.03 9.36
C TYR A 169 8.52 16.94 9.71
N ASN A 170 8.14 17.39 10.90
CA ASN A 170 6.74 17.41 11.32
C ASN A 170 5.88 18.32 10.43
N LEU A 171 6.39 19.52 10.11
CA LEU A 171 5.73 20.44 9.17
C LEU A 171 5.57 19.82 7.78
N PHE A 172 6.61 19.14 7.28
CA PHE A 172 6.55 18.43 6.02
C PHE A 172 5.45 17.34 6.02
N ILE A 173 5.37 16.52 7.07
CA ILE A 173 4.33 15.50 7.21
C ILE A 173 2.94 16.14 7.32
N LEU A 174 2.79 17.22 8.07
CA LEU A 174 1.52 17.96 8.19
C LEU A 174 1.05 18.47 6.83
N VAL A 175 1.94 19.05 6.01
CA VAL A 175 1.62 19.50 4.65
C VAL A 175 1.20 18.32 3.76
N CYS A 176 1.84 17.15 3.89
CA CYS A 176 1.42 15.96 3.15
C CYS A 176 0.00 15.52 3.53
N ILE A 177 -0.34 15.54 4.81
CA ILE A 177 -1.69 15.19 5.31
C ILE A 177 -2.73 16.21 4.83
N ILE A 178 -2.44 17.51 4.94
CA ILE A 178 -3.34 18.56 4.46
C ILE A 178 -3.55 18.44 2.94
N THR A 179 -2.48 18.22 2.17
CA THR A 179 -2.60 17.99 0.72
C THR A 179 -3.44 16.75 0.41
N PHE A 180 -3.24 15.65 1.14
CA PHE A 180 -4.03 14.43 0.93
C PHE A 180 -5.51 14.63 1.27
N THR A 181 -5.82 15.31 2.37
CA THR A 181 -7.22 15.65 2.73
C THR A 181 -7.86 16.62 1.74
N ALA A 182 -7.12 17.59 1.20
CA ALA A 182 -7.62 18.44 0.13
C ALA A 182 -7.92 17.62 -1.14
N LEU A 183 -7.06 16.66 -1.51
CA LEU A 183 -7.29 15.78 -2.65
C LEU A 183 -8.53 14.91 -2.48
N THR A 184 -8.79 14.37 -1.27
CA THR A 184 -10.00 13.57 -1.02
C THR A 184 -11.27 14.41 -1.12
N MET A 185 -11.24 15.68 -0.68
CA MET A 185 -12.38 16.60 -0.82
C MET A 185 -12.65 17.01 -2.27
N ILE A 186 -11.60 17.17 -3.09
CA ILE A 186 -11.73 17.55 -4.49
C ILE A 186 -12.19 16.36 -5.34
N ASN A 187 -11.55 15.19 -5.19
CA ASN A 187 -11.88 13.99 -5.94
C ASN A 187 -11.45 12.73 -5.19
N TYR A 188 -12.35 12.22 -4.34
CA TYR A 188 -12.11 11.01 -3.55
C TYR A 188 -11.80 9.77 -4.41
N LYS A 189 -12.32 9.69 -5.65
CA LYS A 189 -12.12 8.56 -6.56
C LYS A 189 -10.67 8.44 -7.06
N LEU A 190 -9.92 9.54 -7.05
CA LEU A 190 -8.52 9.60 -7.51
C LEU A 190 -7.53 9.91 -6.38
N ALA A 191 -8.02 10.25 -5.19
CA ALA A 191 -7.18 10.77 -4.11
C ALA A 191 -6.12 9.79 -3.63
N MET A 192 -6.44 8.50 -3.47
CA MET A 192 -5.48 7.50 -2.97
C MET A 192 -4.37 7.20 -4.00
N PRO A 193 -4.67 6.91 -5.28
CA PRO A 193 -3.61 6.69 -6.28
C PRO A 193 -2.70 7.91 -6.45
N ILE A 194 -3.29 9.11 -6.55
CA ILE A 194 -2.54 10.37 -6.66
C ILE A 194 -1.70 10.60 -5.39
N GLY A 195 -2.26 10.37 -4.20
CA GLY A 195 -1.57 10.51 -2.93
C GLY A 195 -0.32 9.63 -2.84
N VAL A 196 -0.40 8.38 -3.29
CA VAL A 196 0.75 7.46 -3.32
C VAL A 196 1.78 7.90 -4.37
N ILE A 197 1.35 8.39 -5.54
CA ILE A 197 2.28 8.94 -6.55
C ILE A 197 3.03 10.15 -5.97
N ILE A 198 2.34 11.08 -5.32
CA ILE A 198 2.94 12.23 -4.64
C ILE A 198 3.93 11.75 -3.58
N TYR A 199 3.57 10.76 -2.77
CA TYR A 199 4.44 10.16 -1.76
C TYR A 199 5.74 9.58 -2.37
N ILE A 200 5.64 8.87 -3.49
CA ILE A 200 6.80 8.32 -4.22
C ILE A 200 7.70 9.45 -4.73
N ILE A 201 7.11 10.47 -5.38
CA ILE A 201 7.86 11.61 -5.92
C ILE A 201 8.59 12.37 -4.81
N LEU A 202 7.89 12.68 -3.71
CA LEU A 202 8.49 13.35 -2.57
C LEU A 202 9.61 12.51 -1.92
N SER A 203 9.43 11.18 -1.85
CA SER A 203 10.45 10.26 -1.36
C SER A 203 11.70 10.23 -2.24
N LEU A 204 11.53 10.26 -3.56
CA LEU A 204 12.65 10.36 -4.51
C LEU A 204 13.43 11.66 -4.31
N ILE A 205 12.74 12.81 -4.22
CA ILE A 205 13.36 14.12 -3.97
C ILE A 205 14.12 14.11 -2.64
N TYR A 206 13.53 13.54 -1.60
CA TYR A 206 14.16 13.40 -0.28
C TYR A 206 15.40 12.50 -0.31
N SER A 207 15.32 11.36 -1.02
CA SER A 207 16.43 10.41 -1.16
C SER A 207 17.63 11.04 -1.87
N ILE A 208 17.41 11.87 -2.90
CA ILE A 208 18.49 12.58 -3.62
C ILE A 208 19.22 13.55 -2.68
N LYS A 209 18.50 14.27 -1.81
CA LYS A 209 19.09 15.21 -0.86
C LYS A 209 19.95 14.56 0.23
N ILE A 210 19.76 13.26 0.50
CA ILE A 210 20.56 12.50 1.48
C ILE A 210 21.86 11.96 0.87
N HIS A 211 21.97 11.86 -0.46
CA HIS A 211 23.17 11.40 -1.16
C HIS A 211 24.11 12.53 -1.60
N LYS A 212 23.76 13.79 -1.32
CA LYS A 212 24.68 14.93 -1.35
C LYS A 212 25.12 15.25 0.07
#